data_AF-A0A2P8NEA1-F1
#
_entry.id   AF-A0A2P8NEA1-F1
#
_cell.length_a   1.000
_cell.length_b   1.000
_cell.length_c   1.000
_cell.angle_alpha   90.00
_cell.angle_beta   90.00
_cell.angle_gamma   90.00
#
_symmetry.space_group_name_H-M   'P 1'
#
loop_
_entity.id
_entity.type
_entity.pdbx_description
1 polymer ?
#
loop_
_entity_poly.entity_id
_entity_poly.type
_entity_poly.pdbx_seq_one_letter_code
_entity_poly.pdbx_strand_id
1 'polypeptide(L)'
;MKLLRTWLATAALLAAGPAFAEPECTCLANGTRYAEGSVVCIRLPSGSWLARCGKVLNNTSWQKVQDGCPTTLLTSEKAGPPPALRDTASQSSEGE
;
A
#
# COMPACT_ATOMS: atom_id res chain seq x y z
N MET A 1 -45.01 -52.63 -1.44
CA MET A 1 -45.21 -51.20 -1.76
C MET A 1 -45.51 -50.41 -0.49
N LYS A 2 -44.51 -50.10 0.35
CA LYS A 2 -44.61 -49.11 1.46
C LYS A 2 -43.29 -48.84 2.21
N LEU A 3 -42.14 -49.16 1.61
CA LEU A 3 -40.81 -48.85 2.19
C LEU A 3 -39.91 -48.09 1.19
N LEU A 4 -40.50 -47.61 0.08
CA LEU A 4 -39.81 -46.88 -0.98
C LEU A 4 -39.96 -45.35 -0.83
N ARG A 5 -40.01 -44.82 0.40
CA ARG A 5 -40.32 -43.39 0.61
C ARG A 5 -39.53 -42.65 1.69
N THR A 6 -38.59 -43.27 2.38
CA THR A 6 -37.94 -42.60 3.52
C THR A 6 -36.46 -42.91 3.65
N TRP A 7 -35.68 -42.84 2.56
CA TRP A 7 -34.21 -42.75 2.64
C TRP A 7 -33.65 -41.83 1.53
N LEU A 8 -34.29 -40.68 1.32
CA LEU A 8 -33.67 -39.53 0.64
C LEU A 8 -33.13 -38.58 1.72
N ALA A 9 -32.15 -39.03 2.49
CA ALA A 9 -31.49 -38.16 3.47
C ALA A 9 -30.09 -38.69 3.82
N THR A 10 -29.24 -38.93 2.82
CA THR A 10 -27.80 -39.05 3.07
C THR A 10 -27.16 -37.70 2.79
N ALA A 11 -26.77 -37.06 3.90
CA ALA A 11 -26.27 -35.70 3.99
C ALA A 11 -25.18 -35.38 2.96
N ALA A 12 -25.52 -34.56 1.97
CA ALA A 12 -24.56 -33.85 1.13
C ALA A 12 -24.20 -32.51 1.80
N LEU A 13 -23.65 -32.56 3.01
CA LEU A 13 -22.99 -31.40 3.61
C LEU A 13 -21.71 -31.91 4.23
N LEU A 14 -20.58 -31.52 3.63
CA LEU A 14 -19.28 -31.20 4.26
C LEU A 14 -18.18 -31.25 3.20
N ALA A 15 -18.13 -30.23 2.33
CA ALA A 15 -16.92 -29.88 1.60
C ALA A 15 -16.79 -28.35 1.49
N ALA A 16 -17.01 -27.64 2.60
CA ALA A 16 -16.47 -26.30 2.76
C ALA A 16 -15.14 -26.44 3.51
N GLY A 17 -14.06 -26.74 2.78
CA GLY A 17 -12.71 -26.58 3.31
C GLY A 17 -12.44 -25.10 3.58
N PRO A 18 -11.47 -24.76 4.45
CA PRO A 18 -11.07 -23.38 4.64
C PRO A 18 -10.69 -22.79 3.28
N ALA A 19 -11.36 -21.70 2.88
CA ALA A 19 -10.86 -20.84 1.83
C ALA A 19 -9.60 -20.18 2.40
N PHE A 20 -8.43 -20.73 2.07
CA PHE A 20 -7.19 -20.02 2.30
C PHE A 20 -7.26 -18.75 1.45
N ALA A 21 -7.26 -17.59 2.11
CA ALA A 21 -6.94 -16.36 1.42
C ALA A 21 -5.54 -16.59 0.83
N GLU A 22 -5.45 -16.57 -0.50
CA GLU A 22 -4.17 -16.62 -1.20
C GLU A 22 -3.25 -15.58 -0.55
N PRO A 23 -1.97 -15.91 -0.24
CA PRO A 23 -1.07 -14.94 0.34
C PRO A 23 -1.08 -13.69 -0.54
N GLU A 24 -1.39 -12.54 0.06
CA GLU A 24 -1.55 -11.29 -0.67
C GLU A 24 -0.29 -11.06 -1.52
N CYS A 25 -0.45 -11.19 -2.84
CA CYS A 25 0.63 -10.96 -3.79
C CYS A 25 1.02 -9.49 -3.69
N THR A 26 2.15 -9.24 -3.02
CA THR A 26 2.64 -7.89 -2.74
C THR A 26 3.97 -7.64 -3.43
N CYS A 27 4.19 -6.37 -3.79
CA CYS A 27 5.49 -5.87 -4.21
C CYS A 27 6.08 -4.99 -3.10
N LEU A 28 7.40 -5.06 -2.90
CA LEU A 28 8.12 -4.24 -1.92
C LEU A 28 8.77 -3.04 -2.63
N ALA A 29 8.49 -1.82 -2.17
CA ALA A 29 9.17 -0.62 -2.63
C ALA A 29 9.38 0.34 -1.46
N ASN A 30 10.54 0.99 -1.39
CA ASN A 30 10.88 1.99 -0.36
C ASN A 30 10.62 1.50 1.09
N GLY A 31 10.78 0.19 1.35
CA GLY A 31 10.52 -0.42 2.66
C GLY A 31 9.05 -0.79 2.94
N THR A 32 8.13 -0.52 2.00
CA THR A 32 6.68 -0.75 2.18
C THR A 32 6.15 -1.79 1.19
N ARG A 33 5.25 -2.65 1.66
CA ARG A 33 4.54 -3.64 0.82
C ARG A 33 3.30 -3.01 0.20
N TYR A 34 3.08 -3.27 -1.07
CA TYR A 34 1.96 -2.77 -1.85
C TYR A 34 1.22 -3.93 -2.50
N ALA A 35 -0.11 -3.89 -2.51
CA ALA A 35 -0.94 -4.87 -3.18
C ALA A 35 -0.72 -4.83 -4.71
N GLU A 36 -0.97 -5.95 -5.37
CA GLU A 36 -1.04 -6.02 -6.83
C GLU A 36 -1.95 -4.92 -7.41
N GLY A 37 -1.52 -4.32 -8.51
CA GLY A 37 -2.21 -3.20 -9.17
C GLY A 37 -1.81 -1.81 -8.65
N SER A 38 -1.21 -1.70 -7.46
CA SER A 38 -0.74 -0.43 -6.90
C SER A 38 0.27 0.27 -7.80
N VAL A 39 0.16 1.59 -7.91
CA VAL A 39 1.13 2.43 -8.64
C VAL A 39 1.90 3.28 -7.64
N VAL A 40 3.23 3.17 -7.65
CA VAL A 40 4.09 3.86 -6.68
C VAL A 40 5.32 4.45 -7.35
N CYS A 41 5.83 5.52 -6.76
CA CYS A 41 7.15 6.06 -7.08
C CYS A 41 8.22 5.23 -6.37
N ILE A 42 9.01 4.45 -7.10
CA ILE A 42 10.15 3.71 -6.54
C ILE A 42 11.35 4.64 -6.52
N ARG A 43 12.06 4.68 -5.39
CA ARG A 43 13.25 5.52 -5.20
C ARG A 43 14.46 4.62 -4.93
N LEU A 44 15.46 4.70 -5.79
CA LEU A 44 16.75 4.07 -5.63
C LEU A 44 17.86 5.14 -5.60
N PRO A 45 19.06 4.82 -5.09
CA PRO A 45 20.20 5.72 -5.21
C PRO A 45 20.53 6.11 -6.66
N SER A 46 20.21 5.25 -7.63
CA SER A 46 20.41 5.48 -9.06
C SER A 46 19.34 6.36 -9.72
N GLY A 47 18.26 6.71 -9.01
CA GLY A 47 17.16 7.50 -9.55
C GLY A 47 15.79 6.98 -9.14
N SER A 48 14.75 7.63 -9.64
CA SER A 48 13.36 7.30 -9.35
C SER A 48 12.56 7.03 -10.62
N TRP A 49 11.55 6.18 -10.50
CA TRP A 49 10.64 5.85 -11.60
C TRP A 49 9.27 5.43 -11.06
N LEU A 50 8.24 5.64 -11.88
CA LEU A 50 6.88 5.24 -11.55
C LEU A 50 6.64 3.80 -11.98
N ALA A 51 6.18 2.97 -11.06
CA ALA A 51 6.00 1.53 -11.27
C ALA A 51 4.60 1.07 -10.88
N ARG A 52 4.08 0.05 -11.57
CA ARG A 52 2.88 -0.68 -11.17
C ARG A 52 3.26 -2.06 -10.64
N CYS A 53 2.71 -2.45 -9.50
CA CYS A 53 2.86 -3.81 -8.97
C CYS A 53 2.02 -4.76 -9.82
N GLY A 54 2.65 -5.82 -10.33
CA GLY A 54 1.99 -6.83 -11.13
C GLY A 54 2.73 -8.15 -11.04
N LYS A 55 2.54 -9.02 -12.03
CA LYS A 55 3.24 -10.30 -12.13
C LYS A 55 3.97 -10.41 -13.47
N VAL A 56 5.15 -11.03 -13.44
CA VAL A 56 5.85 -11.53 -14.62
C VAL A 56 6.13 -13.00 -14.38
N LEU A 57 5.64 -13.89 -15.27
CA LEU A 57 5.73 -15.34 -15.09
C LEU A 57 5.22 -15.80 -13.70
N ASN A 58 4.08 -15.27 -13.27
CA ASN A 58 3.44 -15.53 -11.96
C ASN A 58 4.21 -15.07 -10.72
N ASN A 59 5.38 -14.43 -10.85
CA ASN A 59 6.12 -13.83 -9.74
C ASN A 59 5.79 -12.34 -9.63
N THR A 60 5.57 -11.84 -8.40
CA THR A 60 5.33 -10.42 -8.17
C THR A 60 6.52 -9.59 -8.61
N SER A 61 6.26 -8.56 -9.42
CA SER A 61 7.31 -7.74 -10.00
C SER A 61 6.82 -6.33 -10.24
N TRP A 62 7.77 -5.39 -10.30
CA TRP A 62 7.50 -4.00 -10.63
C TRP A 62 7.60 -3.77 -12.13
N GLN A 63 6.51 -3.29 -12.74
CA GLN A 63 6.47 -2.94 -14.15
C GLN A 63 6.61 -1.43 -14.32
N LYS A 64 7.53 -0.98 -15.19
CA LYS A 64 7.79 0.44 -15.44
C LYS A 64 6.64 1.11 -16.18
N VAL A 65 6.11 2.17 -15.58
CA VAL A 65 5.09 3.04 -16.16
C VAL A 65 5.74 4.23 -16.86
N GLN A 66 6.65 4.92 -16.17
CA GLN A 66 7.40 6.05 -16.74
C GLN A 66 8.71 6.30 -15.97
N ASP A 67 9.64 7.01 -16.63
CA ASP A 67 10.81 7.59 -15.99
C ASP A 67 10.42 8.74 -15.05
N GLY A 68 11.15 8.86 -13.94
CA GLY A 68 10.86 9.84 -12.91
C GLY A 68 9.54 9.57 -12.19
N CYS A 69 9.23 10.43 -11.22
CA CYS A 69 7.99 10.38 -10.48
C CYS A 69 7.18 11.65 -10.71
N PRO A 70 5.83 11.58 -10.61
CA PRO A 70 5.00 12.77 -10.74
C PRO A 70 5.31 13.76 -9.61
N THR A 71 5.46 15.03 -9.97
CA THR A 71 5.75 16.14 -9.05
C THR A 71 4.61 17.14 -9.13
N THR A 72 4.02 17.51 -8.00
CA THR A 72 3.09 18.64 -7.90
C THR A 72 3.86 19.88 -7.47
N LEU A 73 3.78 20.96 -8.26
CA LEU A 73 4.32 22.25 -7.85
C LEU A 73 3.36 22.89 -6.85
N LEU A 74 3.76 22.98 -5.58
CA LEU A 74 3.04 23.78 -4.59
C LEU A 74 3.38 25.25 -4.86
N THR A 75 2.44 26.00 -5.44
CA THR A 75 2.57 27.45 -5.50
C THR A 75 2.41 28.00 -4.07
N SER A 76 3.50 28.50 -3.49
CA SER A 76 3.45 29.21 -2.22
C SER A 76 2.88 30.59 -2.48
N GLU A 77 1.55 30.70 -2.50
CA GLU A 77 0.86 31.98 -2.45
C GLU A 77 1.34 32.71 -1.19
N LYS A 78 1.97 33.85 -1.40
CA LYS A 78 2.69 34.64 -0.42
C LYS A 78 1.81 34.90 0.80
N ALA A 79 2.08 34.20 1.91
CA ALA A 79 1.48 34.53 3.19
C ALA A 79 1.80 36.00 3.48
N GLY A 80 0.77 36.85 3.43
CA GLY A 80 0.83 38.22 3.92
C GLY A 80 1.27 38.22 5.40
N PRO A 81 1.67 39.38 5.93
CA PRO A 81 2.44 39.45 7.16
C PRO A 81 1.79 38.66 8.32
N PRO A 82 2.58 37.88 9.08
CA PRO A 82 2.06 37.13 10.22
C PRO A 82 1.51 38.09 11.29
N PRO A 83 0.43 37.73 12.00
CA PRO A 83 0.00 38.48 13.17
C PRO A 83 1.12 38.47 14.21
N ALA A 84 1.55 39.65 14.65
CA ALA A 84 2.73 39.83 15.50
C ALA A 84 2.62 39.03 16.81
N LEU A 85 3.66 38.22 17.08
CA LEU A 85 3.87 37.45 18.30
C LEU A 85 4.54 38.35 19.34
N ARG A 86 4.04 38.35 20.60
CA ARG A 86 4.68 39.09 21.70
C ARG A 86 5.81 38.23 22.28
N ASP A 87 6.97 38.86 22.29
CA ASP A 87 8.26 38.35 22.72
C ASP A 87 8.26 37.81 24.14
N THR A 88 9.12 36.83 24.41
CA THR A 88 10.40 37.10 25.06
C THR A 88 11.04 35.76 25.38
N ALA A 89 12.11 35.48 24.63
CA ALA A 89 13.17 34.55 25.00
C ALA A 89 13.61 34.81 26.46
N SER A 90 14.20 33.87 27.17
CA SER A 90 15.63 33.61 27.01
C SER A 90 16.16 32.96 28.28
N GLN A 91 17.03 31.96 28.14
CA GLN A 91 18.32 31.78 28.83
C GLN A 91 18.72 30.31 28.73
N SER A 92 19.73 29.93 27.92
CA SER A 92 21.19 30.13 28.05
C SER A 92 21.86 29.18 29.06
N SER A 93 22.52 28.17 28.47
CA SER A 93 23.83 27.54 28.75
C SER A 93 24.35 27.23 30.16
N GLU A 94 24.86 25.99 30.28
CA GLU A 94 25.98 25.46 31.11
C GLU A 94 27.18 26.44 31.19
N GLY A 95 28.05 26.56 32.21
CA GLY A 95 28.55 25.60 33.20
C GLY A 95 30.09 25.50 33.07
N GLU A 96 30.86 26.09 34.00
CA GLU A 96 32.23 25.71 34.42
C GLU A 96 32.54 26.36 35.79
#